data_AF-A0A7C4VRM5-F1
#
_entry.id   AF-A0A7C4VRM5-F1
#
_cell.length_a   1.000
_cell.length_b   1.000
_cell.length_c   1.000
_cell.angle_alpha   90.00
_cell.angle_beta   90.00
_cell.angle_gamma   90.00
#
_symmetry.space_group_name_H-M   'P 1'
#
loop_
_entity.id
_entity.type
_entity.pdbx_description
1 polymer ?
#
loop_
_entity_poly.entity_id
_entity_poly.type
_entity_poly.pdbx_seq_one_letter_code
_entity_poly.pdbx_strand_id
1 'polypeptide(L)'
;MEPVSPLQWEAAFSVTPALDWRESMTNLLTDPIIGIETPDGRRSVNLPELLAMLSDGKVDAYTGQRPHQEDVWHVFTVQLAASVLARQPGAQPDAPPSDPLFWREGLLQLAGNHSDAWFLVGDDATKPAFFQHPLISQSDLEKAFKPRGPKATTPDELDVLVTAKDHDLKLARFPNDELEAWMYALVTYQTTSGFLGAGNYGIVRMNGGFASRPIMSLAQSLHPARRFREETALVFNIRNELLRSSFGFKPDGMVLTWLSTWNRSEHQYRLDELDPLFIEAARAIRLVKSGEGLVALGATTKTRQIGPKSLENGDVGDAWTPIQTGNKKGRAALSISGNGWTPELVCNLLFEKGYELTSLQKPRKAPSALWLVASALVRGQGTTEGFHRFILPIPPKVQMRLLNKVEKDRLSELAQQLHKDVRDIESALRMAMTVLT
;
A
#
# COMPACT_ATOMS: atom_id res chain seq x y z
N MET A 1 -11.87 -39.59 -65.86
CA MET A 1 -12.30 -38.69 -64.76
C MET A 1 -12.35 -39.58 -63.52
N GLU A 2 -11.20 -39.73 -62.88
CA GLU A 2 -10.99 -40.53 -61.66
C GLU A 2 -10.38 -39.59 -60.62
N PRO A 3 -10.73 -39.71 -59.33
CA PRO A 3 -10.21 -38.80 -58.31
C PRO A 3 -8.80 -39.23 -57.87
N VAL A 4 -7.87 -38.29 -58.02
CA VAL A 4 -6.48 -38.39 -57.54
C VAL A 4 -6.44 -38.06 -56.04
N SER A 5 -5.79 -38.94 -55.28
CA SER A 5 -5.51 -38.83 -53.84
C SER A 5 -4.81 -37.52 -53.44
N PRO A 6 -5.06 -36.93 -52.25
CA PRO A 6 -4.31 -35.78 -51.77
C PRO A 6 -2.90 -36.19 -51.30
N LEU A 7 -1.90 -35.53 -51.87
CA LEU A 7 -0.50 -35.53 -51.44
C LEU A 7 -0.37 -35.16 -49.95
N GLN A 8 0.28 -36.04 -49.18
CA GLN A 8 0.80 -35.75 -47.85
C GLN A 8 2.00 -34.82 -47.98
N TRP A 9 1.98 -33.69 -47.26
CA TRP A 9 3.13 -32.84 -47.06
C TRP A 9 3.60 -33.00 -45.60
N GLU A 10 4.78 -33.59 -45.43
CA GLU A 10 5.50 -33.54 -44.16
C GLU A 10 6.22 -32.19 -44.08
N ALA A 11 5.78 -31.31 -43.17
CA ALA A 11 6.58 -30.15 -42.77
C ALA A 11 7.41 -30.52 -41.53
N ALA A 12 8.70 -30.73 -41.76
CA ALA A 12 9.70 -30.70 -40.70
C ALA A 12 9.79 -29.27 -40.14
N PHE A 13 9.14 -29.02 -39.00
CA PHE A 13 9.37 -27.82 -38.22
C PHE A 13 10.62 -28.02 -37.36
N SER A 14 11.71 -27.37 -37.77
CA SER A 14 12.87 -27.12 -36.93
C SER A 14 12.42 -26.18 -35.81
N VAL A 15 12.35 -26.70 -34.58
CA VAL A 15 12.11 -25.91 -33.37
C VAL A 15 13.39 -25.17 -33.03
N THR A 16 13.42 -23.87 -33.29
CA THR A 16 14.19 -22.95 -32.45
C THR A 16 13.17 -22.33 -31.49
N PRO A 17 13.29 -22.46 -30.16
CA PRO A 17 12.41 -21.70 -29.29
C PRO A 17 12.80 -20.24 -29.43
N ALA A 18 11.87 -19.41 -29.90
CA ALA A 18 11.94 -17.98 -29.63
C ALA A 18 11.85 -17.84 -28.11
N LEU A 19 12.94 -17.39 -27.48
CA LEU A 19 12.89 -16.89 -26.11
C LEU A 19 11.82 -15.80 -26.06
N ASP A 20 10.72 -16.08 -25.37
CA ASP A 20 9.73 -15.06 -25.05
C ASP A 20 10.42 -14.04 -24.16
N TRP A 21 10.53 -12.79 -24.61
CA TRP A 21 11.20 -11.71 -23.86
C TRP A 21 10.62 -11.55 -22.45
N ARG A 22 9.35 -11.93 -22.24
CA ARG A 22 8.68 -11.98 -20.93
C ARG A 22 9.33 -12.96 -19.95
N GLU A 23 10.08 -13.96 -20.41
CA GLU A 23 10.84 -14.87 -19.54
C GLU A 23 11.98 -14.16 -18.79
N SER A 24 12.44 -13.00 -19.30
CA SER A 24 13.56 -12.24 -18.70
C SER A 24 13.14 -11.10 -17.79
N MET A 25 11.93 -10.54 -17.94
CA MET A 25 11.52 -9.34 -17.21
C MET A 25 10.63 -9.66 -16.02
N THR A 26 11.22 -9.81 -14.84
CA THR A 26 10.46 -10.04 -13.60
C THR A 26 11.10 -9.37 -12.40
N ASN A 27 12.32 -8.86 -12.53
CA ASN A 27 13.12 -8.32 -11.45
C ASN A 27 12.98 -6.80 -11.39
N LEU A 28 12.37 -6.30 -10.30
CA LEU A 28 12.17 -4.88 -10.06
C LEU A 28 13.48 -4.09 -9.96
N LEU A 29 14.63 -4.73 -9.72
CA LEU A 29 15.91 -4.03 -9.63
C LEU A 29 16.57 -3.74 -10.99
N THR A 30 16.15 -4.41 -12.06
CA THR A 30 16.81 -4.30 -13.36
C THR A 30 15.83 -4.02 -14.48
N ASP A 31 14.64 -4.59 -14.41
CA ASP A 31 13.73 -4.63 -15.54
C ASP A 31 12.78 -3.43 -15.49
N PRO A 32 12.54 -2.76 -16.62
CA PRO A 32 11.76 -1.53 -16.67
C PRO A 32 10.25 -1.83 -16.63
N ILE A 33 9.76 -2.24 -15.46
CA ILE A 33 8.37 -2.66 -15.24
C ILE A 33 7.45 -1.47 -14.95
N ILE A 34 7.98 -0.37 -14.41
CA ILE A 34 7.17 0.70 -13.81
C ILE A 34 7.00 1.84 -14.80
N GLY A 35 5.76 2.09 -15.23
CA GLY A 35 5.43 3.16 -16.16
C GLY A 35 5.25 4.51 -15.47
N ILE A 36 5.95 5.52 -15.97
CA ILE A 36 5.93 6.89 -15.44
C ILE A 36 5.76 7.93 -16.54
N GLU A 37 5.23 9.08 -16.16
CA GLU A 37 5.31 10.33 -16.92
C GLU A 37 6.39 11.22 -16.34
N THR A 38 7.21 11.79 -17.22
CA THR A 38 8.26 12.75 -16.90
C THR A 38 8.11 13.99 -17.79
N PRO A 39 8.85 15.07 -17.53
CA PRO A 39 8.88 16.23 -18.42
C PRO A 39 9.28 15.91 -19.87
N ASP A 40 10.03 14.82 -20.08
CA ASP A 40 10.51 14.36 -21.39
C ASP A 40 9.54 13.36 -22.06
N GLY A 41 8.47 12.96 -21.37
CA GLY A 41 7.44 12.05 -21.87
C GLY A 41 7.29 10.76 -21.07
N ARG A 42 6.49 9.84 -21.61
CA ARG A 42 6.22 8.53 -20.99
C ARG A 42 7.39 7.58 -21.18
N ARG A 43 7.73 6.83 -20.13
CA ARG A 43 8.73 5.76 -20.18
C ARG A 43 8.49 4.73 -19.08
N SER A 44 9.07 3.55 -19.26
CA SER A 44 9.16 2.55 -18.19
C SER A 44 10.55 2.57 -17.55
N VAL A 45 10.60 2.32 -16.25
CA VAL A 45 11.82 2.32 -15.42
C VAL A 45 11.81 1.16 -14.44
N ASN A 46 12.97 0.79 -13.93
CA ASN A 46 13.07 -0.14 -12.80
C ASN A 46 12.90 0.59 -11.45
N LEU A 47 12.80 -0.14 -10.34
CA LEU A 47 12.58 0.43 -9.01
C LEU A 47 13.73 1.34 -8.53
N PRO A 48 15.02 0.98 -8.68
CA PRO A 48 16.12 1.90 -8.38
C PRO A 48 16.07 3.21 -9.16
N GLU A 49 15.80 3.15 -10.47
CA GLU A 49 15.62 4.33 -11.33
C GLU A 49 14.43 5.16 -10.87
N LEU A 50 13.30 4.55 -10.52
CA LEU A 50 12.13 5.26 -10.00
C LEU A 50 12.50 6.06 -8.73
N LEU A 51 13.16 5.43 -7.75
CA LEU A 51 13.54 6.09 -6.51
C LEU A 51 14.52 7.25 -6.75
N ALA A 52 15.47 7.07 -7.67
CA ALA A 52 16.37 8.14 -8.11
C ALA A 52 15.61 9.30 -8.75
N MET A 53 14.67 9.02 -9.66
CA MET A 53 13.90 10.05 -10.37
C MET A 53 12.90 10.77 -9.45
N LEU A 54 12.29 10.07 -8.49
CA LEU A 54 11.46 10.70 -7.46
C LEU A 54 12.31 11.64 -6.58
N SER A 55 13.54 11.22 -6.24
CA SER A 55 14.50 12.04 -5.49
C SER A 55 14.98 13.26 -6.27
N ASP A 56 15.12 13.13 -7.59
CA ASP A 56 15.50 14.22 -8.50
C ASP A 56 14.32 15.14 -8.88
N GLY A 57 13.09 14.77 -8.54
CA GLY A 57 11.91 15.58 -8.86
C GLY A 57 11.35 15.39 -10.28
N LYS A 58 11.70 14.29 -10.96
CA LYS A 58 11.43 14.06 -12.40
C LYS A 58 10.21 13.19 -12.71
N VAL A 59 9.44 12.78 -11.70
CA VAL A 59 8.24 11.93 -11.86
C VAL A 59 7.00 12.77 -11.66
N ASP A 60 6.26 12.98 -12.75
CA ASP A 60 5.06 13.81 -12.82
C ASP A 60 3.80 12.98 -12.53
N ALA A 61 3.75 11.73 -13.01
CA ALA A 61 2.67 10.78 -12.76
C ALA A 61 3.12 9.32 -12.94
N TYR A 62 2.29 8.38 -12.49
CA TYR A 62 2.39 6.94 -12.78
C TYR A 62 1.34 6.58 -13.84
N THR A 63 1.64 5.62 -14.72
CA THR A 63 0.74 5.29 -15.85
C THR A 63 -0.15 4.08 -15.61
N GLY A 64 0.28 3.09 -14.81
CA GLY A 64 -0.43 1.82 -14.62
C GLY A 64 -1.34 1.73 -13.39
N GLN A 65 -1.45 2.80 -12.60
CA GLN A 65 -2.14 2.77 -11.30
C GLN A 65 -3.65 2.95 -11.41
N ARG A 66 -4.38 2.23 -10.55
CA ARG A 66 -5.79 2.53 -10.23
C ARG A 66 -5.86 3.55 -9.09
N PRO A 67 -6.97 4.30 -8.95
CA PRO A 67 -7.08 5.34 -7.93
C PRO A 67 -6.81 4.87 -6.50
N HIS A 68 -7.24 3.66 -6.14
CA HIS A 68 -7.03 3.11 -4.79
C HIS A 68 -5.62 2.56 -4.55
N GLN A 69 -4.80 2.46 -5.61
CA GLN A 69 -3.41 2.01 -5.54
C GLN A 69 -2.42 3.17 -5.42
N GLU A 70 -2.80 4.38 -5.85
CA GLU A 70 -1.92 5.57 -5.88
C GLU A 70 -1.25 5.84 -4.52
N ASP A 71 -2.04 6.04 -3.48
CA ASP A 71 -1.52 6.33 -2.14
C ASP A 71 -0.81 5.13 -1.52
N VAL A 72 -1.24 3.90 -1.84
CA VAL A 72 -0.60 2.69 -1.32
C VAL A 72 0.81 2.51 -1.89
N TRP A 73 0.97 2.75 -3.20
CA TRP A 73 2.27 2.75 -3.85
C TRP A 73 3.17 3.89 -3.35
N HIS A 74 2.60 5.07 -3.16
CA HIS A 74 3.33 6.20 -2.57
C HIS A 74 3.85 5.86 -1.18
N VAL A 75 3.01 5.30 -0.31
CA VAL A 75 3.42 4.82 1.03
C VAL A 75 4.53 3.78 0.92
N PHE A 76 4.38 2.79 0.04
CA PHE A 76 5.40 1.76 -0.17
C PHE A 76 6.76 2.35 -0.57
N THR A 77 6.80 3.24 -1.57
CA THR A 77 8.04 3.86 -2.03
C THR A 77 8.67 4.75 -0.96
N VAL A 78 7.88 5.52 -0.21
CA VAL A 78 8.38 6.36 0.90
C VAL A 78 8.94 5.50 2.04
N GLN A 79 8.23 4.45 2.47
CA GLN A 79 8.74 3.52 3.50
C GLN A 79 10.06 2.90 3.06
N LEU A 80 10.12 2.44 1.81
CA LEU A 80 11.30 1.79 1.27
C LEU A 80 12.50 2.74 1.20
N ALA A 81 12.30 3.96 0.69
CA ALA A 81 13.35 4.96 0.59
C ALA A 81 13.87 5.38 1.98
N ALA A 82 12.96 5.67 2.92
CA ALA A 82 13.34 6.02 4.28
C ALA A 82 14.07 4.86 4.99
N SER A 83 13.69 3.61 4.75
CA SER A 83 14.40 2.43 5.25
C SER A 83 15.80 2.28 4.66
N VAL A 84 15.99 2.51 3.35
CA VAL A 84 17.32 2.50 2.73
C VAL A 84 18.19 3.58 3.36
N LEU A 85 17.71 4.82 3.42
CA LEU A 85 18.43 5.94 4.03
C LEU A 85 18.81 5.64 5.49
N ALA A 86 17.92 4.99 6.25
CA ALA A 86 18.19 4.61 7.64
C ALA A 86 19.30 3.56 7.81
N ARG A 87 19.68 2.84 6.74
CA ARG A 87 20.80 1.91 6.73
C ARG A 87 22.13 2.57 6.33
N GLN A 88 22.09 3.81 5.85
CA GLN A 88 23.27 4.50 5.32
C GLN A 88 23.80 5.53 6.33
N PRO A 89 25.04 5.37 6.83
CA PRO A 89 25.66 6.34 7.71
C PRO A 89 25.75 7.73 7.05
N GLY A 90 25.29 8.76 7.75
CA GLY A 90 25.35 10.15 7.26
C GLY A 90 24.33 10.50 6.18
N ALA A 91 23.35 9.63 5.89
CA ALA A 91 22.28 9.93 4.94
C ALA A 91 21.52 11.21 5.33
N GLN A 92 21.24 12.04 4.33
CA GLN A 92 20.46 13.28 4.45
C GLN A 92 19.05 13.02 3.91
N PRO A 93 18.04 12.80 4.77
CA PRO A 93 16.72 12.36 4.33
C PRO A 93 15.91 13.49 3.66
N ASP A 94 16.32 14.74 3.84
CA ASP A 94 15.80 15.94 3.17
C ASP A 94 16.35 16.14 1.74
N ALA A 95 17.46 15.48 1.41
CA ALA A 95 18.03 15.43 0.06
C ALA A 95 18.36 13.97 -0.33
N PRO A 96 17.33 13.11 -0.55
CA PRO A 96 17.55 11.74 -0.98
C PRO A 96 18.41 11.67 -2.27
N PRO A 97 19.33 10.70 -2.41
CA PRO A 97 20.21 10.61 -3.59
C PRO A 97 19.44 10.40 -4.90
N SER A 98 19.92 11.01 -5.98
CA SER A 98 19.39 10.83 -7.34
C SER A 98 20.16 9.79 -8.16
N ASP A 99 21.03 8.99 -7.52
CA ASP A 99 21.79 7.92 -8.17
C ASP A 99 21.05 6.57 -8.08
N PRO A 100 20.68 5.94 -9.20
CA PRO A 100 20.07 4.62 -9.20
C PRO A 100 20.92 3.53 -8.53
N LEU A 101 22.26 3.61 -8.59
CA LEU A 101 23.13 2.60 -7.98
C LEU A 101 23.01 2.60 -6.46
N PHE A 102 22.98 3.78 -5.84
CA PHE A 102 22.72 3.94 -4.40
C PHE A 102 21.45 3.21 -3.96
N TRP A 103 20.35 3.41 -4.71
CA TRP A 103 19.09 2.74 -4.41
C TRP A 103 19.18 1.24 -4.62
N ARG A 104 19.77 0.78 -5.72
CA ARG A 104 19.92 -0.66 -5.99
C ARG A 104 20.70 -1.38 -4.89
N GLU A 105 21.81 -0.82 -4.45
CA GLU A 105 22.64 -1.38 -3.37
C GLU A 105 21.89 -1.39 -2.05
N GLY A 106 21.22 -0.28 -1.71
CA GLY A 106 20.40 -0.17 -0.51
C GLY A 106 19.24 -1.18 -0.46
N LEU A 107 18.56 -1.38 -1.60
CA LEU A 107 17.47 -2.35 -1.74
C LEU A 107 17.97 -3.80 -1.59
N LEU A 108 19.12 -4.12 -2.17
CA LEU A 108 19.78 -5.42 -1.98
C LEU A 108 20.19 -5.63 -0.51
N GLN A 109 20.75 -4.61 0.13
CA GLN A 109 21.13 -4.66 1.54
C GLN A 109 19.91 -4.89 2.44
N LEU A 110 18.79 -4.18 2.20
CA LEU A 110 17.53 -4.40 2.93
C LEU A 110 16.99 -5.82 2.74
N ALA A 111 17.24 -6.43 1.58
CA ALA A 111 16.89 -7.81 1.29
C ALA A 111 17.91 -8.83 1.83
N GLY A 112 18.91 -8.42 2.62
CA GLY A 112 19.96 -9.34 3.10
C GLY A 112 20.79 -9.94 1.96
N ASN A 113 20.95 -9.20 0.86
CA ASN A 113 21.55 -9.63 -0.40
C ASN A 113 20.79 -10.75 -1.15
N HIS A 114 19.55 -11.06 -0.76
CA HIS A 114 18.67 -11.93 -1.54
C HIS A 114 18.07 -11.16 -2.72
N SER A 115 18.74 -11.17 -3.87
CA SER A 115 18.23 -10.55 -5.10
C SER A 115 16.87 -11.13 -5.52
N ASP A 116 16.64 -12.42 -5.25
CA ASP A 116 15.38 -13.12 -5.51
C ASP A 116 14.16 -12.40 -4.91
N ALA A 117 14.34 -11.70 -3.76
CA ALA A 117 13.27 -10.97 -3.07
C ALA A 117 12.65 -9.83 -3.88
N TRP A 118 13.22 -9.48 -5.03
CA TRP A 118 12.76 -8.43 -5.95
C TRP A 118 12.18 -8.96 -7.26
N PHE A 119 12.07 -10.27 -7.43
CA PHE A 119 11.40 -10.88 -8.57
C PHE A 119 9.88 -10.92 -8.33
N LEU A 120 9.06 -10.55 -9.31
CA LEU A 120 7.61 -10.78 -9.28
C LEU A 120 7.31 -12.29 -9.33
N VAL A 121 8.08 -13.03 -10.13
CA VAL A 121 7.98 -14.48 -10.27
C VAL A 121 9.39 -15.02 -10.32
N GLY A 122 9.76 -15.85 -9.35
CA GLY A 122 11.05 -16.55 -9.32
C GLY A 122 10.87 -18.02 -9.66
N ASP A 123 11.93 -18.65 -10.19
CA ASP A 123 11.91 -20.07 -10.56
C ASP A 123 11.86 -21.00 -9.35
N ASP A 124 12.43 -20.58 -8.21
CA ASP A 124 12.46 -21.35 -6.98
C ASP A 124 11.51 -20.75 -5.92
N ALA A 125 10.34 -21.36 -5.76
CA ALA A 125 9.35 -20.94 -4.77
C ALA A 125 9.83 -21.06 -3.30
N THR A 126 10.93 -21.76 -3.02
CA THR A 126 11.55 -21.82 -1.69
C THR A 126 12.43 -20.62 -1.38
N LYS A 127 12.58 -19.70 -2.34
CA LYS A 127 13.21 -18.39 -2.15
C LYS A 127 12.17 -17.27 -1.98
N PRO A 128 12.56 -16.15 -1.35
CA PRO A 128 11.72 -14.97 -1.32
C PRO A 128 11.50 -14.45 -2.75
N ALA A 129 10.33 -13.88 -3.00
CA ALA A 129 10.04 -13.08 -4.19
C ALA A 129 9.32 -11.79 -3.74
N PHE A 130 9.20 -10.78 -4.59
CA PHE A 130 8.62 -9.50 -4.24
C PHE A 130 7.24 -9.69 -3.58
N PHE A 131 7.14 -9.31 -2.30
CA PHE A 131 5.94 -9.46 -1.49
C PHE A 131 5.43 -10.91 -1.32
N GLN A 132 6.30 -11.92 -1.46
CA GLN A 132 5.95 -13.34 -1.46
C GLN A 132 6.93 -14.15 -0.62
N HIS A 133 6.41 -14.76 0.44
CA HIS A 133 7.17 -15.55 1.41
C HIS A 133 7.77 -16.82 0.80
N PRO A 134 9.06 -17.13 1.05
CA PRO A 134 9.63 -18.42 0.68
C PRO A 134 8.77 -19.56 1.23
N LEU A 135 8.44 -20.52 0.36
CA LEU A 135 7.70 -21.72 0.76
C LEU A 135 8.57 -22.61 1.64
N ILE A 136 7.92 -23.39 2.52
CA ILE A 136 8.62 -24.37 3.38
C ILE A 136 9.30 -25.45 2.52
N SER A 137 8.66 -25.84 1.43
CA SER A 137 9.19 -26.78 0.44
C SER A 137 8.46 -26.59 -0.89
N GLN A 138 9.01 -27.12 -1.98
CA GLN A 138 8.31 -27.16 -3.26
C GLN A 138 6.95 -27.88 -3.16
N SER A 139 6.86 -28.94 -2.35
CA SER A 139 5.59 -29.67 -2.13
C SER A 139 4.51 -28.85 -1.39
N ASP A 140 4.89 -27.76 -0.73
CA ASP A 140 3.94 -26.86 -0.07
C ASP A 140 3.07 -26.11 -1.09
N LEU A 141 3.59 -25.89 -2.30
CA LEU A 141 2.84 -25.28 -3.39
C LEU A 141 1.60 -26.11 -3.73
N GLU A 142 1.77 -27.42 -3.88
CA GLU A 142 0.67 -28.34 -4.17
C GLU A 142 -0.29 -28.49 -2.99
N LYS A 143 0.24 -28.67 -1.78
CA LYS A 143 -0.54 -29.01 -0.58
C LYS A 143 -1.33 -27.83 -0.03
N ALA A 144 -0.72 -26.65 0.04
CA ALA A 144 -1.29 -25.49 0.73
C ALA A 144 -1.80 -24.41 -0.21
N PHE A 145 -1.10 -24.17 -1.34
CA PHE A 145 -1.45 -23.11 -2.29
C PHE A 145 -2.41 -23.57 -3.41
N LYS A 146 -2.69 -24.88 -3.51
CA LYS A 146 -3.76 -25.49 -4.33
C LYS A 146 -3.76 -24.99 -5.79
N PRO A 147 -2.75 -25.35 -6.61
CA PRO A 147 -2.55 -24.80 -7.95
C PRO A 147 -3.71 -25.02 -8.93
N ARG A 148 -4.59 -26.00 -8.68
CA ARG A 148 -5.78 -26.29 -9.50
C ARG A 148 -6.95 -25.32 -9.28
N GLY A 149 -6.87 -24.46 -8.28
CA GLY A 149 -7.87 -23.44 -7.97
C GLY A 149 -7.17 -22.14 -7.61
N PRO A 150 -6.64 -21.38 -8.60
CA PRO A 150 -5.90 -20.16 -8.34
C PRO A 150 -6.77 -19.16 -7.57
N LYS A 151 -6.10 -18.38 -6.72
CA LYS A 151 -6.73 -17.31 -5.94
C LYS A 151 -7.19 -16.17 -6.85
N ALA A 152 -6.42 -15.90 -7.90
CA ALA A 152 -6.72 -14.93 -8.94
C ALA A 152 -6.03 -15.34 -10.24
N THR A 153 -6.70 -15.15 -11.37
CA THR A 153 -6.20 -15.40 -12.72
C THR A 153 -5.73 -14.13 -13.43
N THR A 154 -6.15 -12.97 -12.94
CA THR A 154 -5.71 -11.64 -13.41
C THR A 154 -5.35 -10.73 -12.24
N PRO A 155 -4.58 -9.65 -12.48
CA PRO A 155 -4.23 -8.70 -11.43
C PRO A 155 -5.44 -8.08 -10.72
N ASP A 156 -6.53 -7.77 -11.44
CA ASP A 156 -7.74 -7.20 -10.86
C ASP A 156 -8.42 -8.12 -9.87
N GLU A 157 -8.46 -9.41 -10.17
CA GLU A 157 -9.10 -10.40 -9.31
C GLU A 157 -8.37 -10.51 -7.96
N LEU A 158 -7.05 -10.30 -7.96
CA LEU A 158 -6.26 -10.22 -6.73
C LEU A 158 -6.45 -8.87 -6.02
N ASP A 159 -6.60 -7.81 -6.80
CA ASP A 159 -6.74 -6.42 -6.37
C ASP A 159 -8.11 -6.14 -5.73
N VAL A 160 -8.32 -6.77 -4.56
CA VAL A 160 -8.95 -6.23 -3.35
C VAL A 160 -10.43 -5.78 -3.42
N LEU A 161 -11.03 -5.67 -4.60
CA LEU A 161 -12.43 -5.36 -4.77
C LEU A 161 -13.25 -6.63 -4.58
N VAL A 162 -13.81 -6.81 -3.38
CA VAL A 162 -14.88 -7.79 -3.17
C VAL A 162 -16.14 -7.17 -3.76
N THR A 163 -16.33 -7.32 -5.07
CA THR A 163 -17.54 -6.90 -5.76
C THR A 163 -18.67 -7.88 -5.41
N ALA A 164 -19.90 -7.37 -5.30
CA ALA A 164 -21.05 -8.25 -5.24
C ALA A 164 -21.11 -9.05 -6.55
N LYS A 165 -21.42 -10.35 -6.45
CA LYS A 165 -21.82 -11.16 -7.61
C LYS A 165 -22.95 -10.39 -8.32
N ASP A 166 -22.80 -10.14 -9.62
CA ASP A 166 -23.82 -9.58 -10.52
C ASP A 166 -23.86 -8.04 -10.73
N HIS A 167 -22.92 -7.26 -10.19
CA HIS A 167 -22.72 -5.84 -10.58
C HIS A 167 -21.35 -5.57 -11.22
N ASP A 168 -20.81 -6.58 -11.89
CA ASP A 168 -19.46 -6.63 -12.46
C ASP A 168 -19.10 -5.41 -13.33
N LEU A 169 -18.30 -4.50 -12.76
CA LEU A 169 -17.17 -3.98 -13.51
C LEU A 169 -16.38 -5.21 -13.96
N LYS A 170 -16.30 -5.47 -15.28
CA LYS A 170 -15.64 -6.66 -15.85
C LYS A 170 -14.37 -7.01 -15.05
N LEU A 171 -14.40 -8.11 -14.30
CA LEU A 171 -13.40 -8.48 -13.29
C LEU A 171 -11.99 -8.77 -13.83
N ALA A 172 -11.83 -8.85 -15.16
CA ALA A 172 -10.57 -9.10 -15.86
C ALA A 172 -10.36 -8.06 -16.96
N ARG A 173 -10.04 -6.82 -16.61
CA ARG A 173 -9.68 -5.76 -17.58
C ARG A 173 -8.21 -5.80 -17.95
N PHE A 174 -7.37 -6.28 -17.04
CA PHE A 174 -5.94 -6.41 -17.29
C PHE A 174 -5.64 -7.81 -17.79
N PRO A 175 -4.84 -7.93 -18.86
CA PRO A 175 -4.35 -9.23 -19.28
C PRO A 175 -3.40 -9.79 -18.21
N ASN A 176 -3.35 -11.11 -18.12
CA ASN A 176 -2.65 -11.82 -17.05
C ASN A 176 -1.12 -11.77 -17.17
N ASP A 177 -0.60 -11.21 -18.25
CA ASP A 177 0.82 -10.96 -18.54
C ASP A 177 1.28 -9.52 -18.19
N GLU A 178 0.38 -8.65 -17.72
CA GLU A 178 0.71 -7.27 -17.34
C GLU A 178 1.44 -7.21 -15.97
N LEU A 179 2.77 -7.23 -16.02
CA LEU A 179 3.63 -7.28 -14.82
C LEU A 179 3.47 -6.06 -13.90
N GLU A 180 3.31 -4.87 -14.48
CA GLU A 180 3.09 -3.63 -13.73
C GLU A 180 1.81 -3.73 -12.88
N ALA A 181 0.73 -4.26 -13.48
CA ALA A 181 -0.54 -4.44 -12.79
C ALA A 181 -0.45 -5.50 -11.67
N TRP A 182 0.26 -6.62 -11.91
CA TRP A 182 0.53 -7.62 -10.85
C TRP A 182 1.34 -7.03 -9.69
N MET A 183 2.33 -6.18 -9.98
CA MET A 183 3.12 -5.48 -8.98
C MET A 183 2.23 -4.60 -8.09
N TYR A 184 1.39 -3.73 -8.68
CA TYR A 184 0.49 -2.86 -7.91
C TYR A 184 -0.57 -3.65 -7.14
N ALA A 185 -1.11 -4.73 -7.73
CA ALA A 185 -2.05 -5.62 -7.06
C ALA A 185 -1.40 -6.30 -5.84
N LEU A 186 -0.16 -6.80 -5.96
CA LEU A 186 0.57 -7.40 -4.84
C LEU A 186 0.81 -6.40 -3.70
N VAL A 187 1.32 -5.20 -4.00
CA VAL A 187 1.57 -4.17 -2.99
C VAL A 187 0.28 -3.83 -2.25
N THR A 188 -0.81 -3.64 -2.98
CA THR A 188 -2.13 -3.33 -2.41
C THR A 188 -2.66 -4.48 -1.57
N TYR A 189 -2.69 -5.69 -2.12
CA TYR A 189 -3.18 -6.89 -1.45
C TYR A 189 -2.42 -7.16 -0.15
N GLN A 190 -1.11 -6.96 -0.15
CA GLN A 190 -0.28 -7.27 1.02
C GLN A 190 -0.33 -6.20 2.11
N THR A 191 -0.40 -4.93 1.74
CA THR A 191 -0.27 -3.81 2.71
C THR A 191 -1.59 -3.16 3.12
N THR A 192 -2.72 -3.61 2.56
CA THR A 192 -4.06 -3.04 2.84
C THR A 192 -5.17 -4.08 3.06
N SER A 193 -4.85 -5.38 3.09
CA SER A 193 -5.87 -6.40 3.34
C SER A 193 -6.34 -6.40 4.80
N GLY A 194 -7.66 -6.28 5.01
CA GLY A 194 -8.34 -6.49 6.30
C GLY A 194 -8.68 -7.96 6.54
N PHE A 195 -9.38 -8.30 7.62
CA PHE A 195 -9.81 -9.69 7.87
C PHE A 195 -10.97 -10.10 6.93
N LEU A 196 -10.84 -11.24 6.25
CA LEU A 196 -11.83 -11.76 5.29
C LEU A 196 -12.26 -13.19 5.64
N GLY A 197 -12.56 -13.45 6.91
CA GLY A 197 -12.95 -14.76 7.41
C GLY A 197 -11.77 -15.63 7.84
N ALA A 198 -12.09 -16.79 8.45
CA ALA A 198 -11.11 -17.73 8.95
C ALA A 198 -10.12 -18.11 7.84
N GLY A 199 -8.82 -18.02 8.12
CA GLY A 199 -7.78 -18.25 7.12
C GLY A 199 -7.22 -16.99 6.45
N ASN A 200 -7.90 -15.83 6.53
CA ASN A 200 -7.56 -14.61 5.79
C ASN A 200 -7.35 -13.43 6.73
N TYR A 201 -6.25 -13.44 7.47
CA TYR A 201 -5.95 -12.47 8.53
C TYR A 201 -5.26 -11.21 8.01
N GLY A 202 -5.85 -10.03 8.26
CA GLY A 202 -5.37 -8.73 7.79
C GLY A 202 -4.02 -8.24 8.31
N ILE A 203 -3.57 -7.11 7.77
CA ILE A 203 -2.38 -6.39 8.25
C ILE A 203 -2.50 -6.01 9.73
N VAL A 204 -1.38 -5.80 10.41
CA VAL A 204 -1.37 -5.38 11.82
C VAL A 204 -1.76 -3.91 12.00
N ARG A 205 -1.68 -3.08 10.94
CA ARG A 205 -1.95 -1.63 10.97
C ARG A 205 -3.45 -1.25 10.94
N MET A 206 -4.32 -2.16 11.36
CA MET A 206 -5.78 -1.98 11.36
C MET A 206 -6.37 -2.35 12.71
N ASN A 207 -7.42 -1.64 13.11
CA ASN A 207 -8.20 -1.88 14.33
C ASN A 207 -9.16 -3.08 14.20
N GLY A 208 -8.64 -4.20 13.69
CA GLY A 208 -9.31 -5.50 13.61
C GLY A 208 -10.44 -5.61 12.57
N GLY A 209 -10.92 -6.84 12.39
CA GLY A 209 -12.09 -7.14 11.54
C GLY A 209 -12.02 -6.54 10.14
N PHE A 210 -13.09 -5.86 9.75
CA PHE A 210 -13.25 -5.22 8.44
C PHE A 210 -12.73 -3.77 8.40
N ALA A 211 -11.87 -3.38 9.37
CA ALA A 211 -11.31 -2.04 9.40
C ALA A 211 -10.48 -1.73 8.14
N SER A 212 -10.32 -0.44 7.87
CA SER A 212 -9.47 0.09 6.80
C SER A 212 -8.16 0.64 7.36
N ARG A 213 -7.10 0.68 6.55
CA ARG A 213 -5.89 1.49 6.82
C ARG A 213 -6.03 2.81 6.05
N PRO A 214 -6.42 3.92 6.70
CA PRO A 214 -6.42 5.22 6.04
C PRO A 214 -4.99 5.70 5.80
N ILE A 215 -4.76 6.36 4.68
CA ILE A 215 -3.51 7.04 4.38
C ILE A 215 -3.80 8.53 4.48
N MET A 216 -3.36 9.18 5.55
CA MET A 216 -3.54 10.62 5.75
C MET A 216 -2.18 11.31 5.92
N SER A 217 -2.02 12.42 5.21
CA SER A 217 -0.82 13.25 5.26
C SER A 217 -1.20 14.71 5.05
N LEU A 218 -0.42 15.61 5.62
CA LEU A 218 -0.42 17.01 5.24
C LEU A 218 0.79 17.23 4.36
N ALA A 219 0.63 17.60 3.08
CA ALA A 219 1.70 17.69 2.09
C ALA A 219 1.87 19.12 1.54
N GLN A 220 3.10 19.54 1.21
CA GLN A 220 3.38 20.82 0.55
C GLN A 220 3.00 20.83 -0.93
N SER A 221 2.88 19.65 -1.55
CA SER A 221 2.60 19.50 -2.96
C SER A 221 1.91 18.16 -3.24
N LEU A 222 0.94 18.16 -4.16
CA LEU A 222 0.32 16.93 -4.67
C LEU A 222 1.16 16.25 -5.76
N HIS A 223 2.15 16.94 -6.31
CA HIS A 223 3.08 16.38 -7.29
C HIS A 223 3.85 15.19 -6.70
N PRO A 224 3.85 14.01 -7.35
CA PRO A 224 4.37 12.75 -6.79
C PRO A 224 5.80 12.88 -6.26
N ALA A 225 6.74 13.34 -7.09
CA ALA A 225 8.14 13.46 -6.67
C ALA A 225 8.36 14.46 -5.53
N ARG A 226 7.66 15.61 -5.53
CA ARG A 226 7.77 16.58 -4.43
C ARG A 226 7.22 16.04 -3.12
N ARG A 227 6.07 15.35 -3.18
CA ARG A 227 5.46 14.68 -2.02
C ARG A 227 6.38 13.58 -1.50
N PHE A 228 6.95 12.76 -2.39
CA PHE A 228 7.87 11.68 -2.03
C PHE A 228 9.06 12.18 -1.20
N ARG A 229 9.76 13.23 -1.67
CA ARG A 229 10.94 13.76 -0.94
C ARG A 229 10.59 14.27 0.44
N GLU A 230 9.50 15.03 0.52
CA GLU A 230 9.02 15.57 1.78
C GLU A 230 8.61 14.47 2.76
N GLU A 231 7.77 13.53 2.33
CA GLU A 231 7.29 12.47 3.21
C GLU A 231 8.41 11.49 3.58
N THR A 232 9.38 11.24 2.70
CA THR A 232 10.58 10.44 3.03
C THR A 232 11.36 11.06 4.19
N ALA A 233 11.57 12.38 4.18
CA ALA A 233 12.23 13.08 5.28
C ALA A 233 11.44 12.98 6.59
N LEU A 234 10.11 13.19 6.53
CA LEU A 234 9.24 13.14 7.70
C LEU A 234 9.14 11.72 8.28
N VAL A 235 8.96 10.71 7.43
CA VAL A 235 8.85 9.30 7.81
C VAL A 235 10.16 8.78 8.39
N PHE A 236 11.31 9.21 7.85
CA PHE A 236 12.61 8.93 8.45
C PHE A 236 12.72 9.49 9.88
N ASN A 237 12.23 10.71 10.11
CA ASN A 237 12.23 11.30 11.46
C ASN A 237 11.27 10.58 12.41
N ILE A 238 10.06 10.22 11.93
CA ILE A 238 9.09 9.42 12.69
C ILE A 238 9.69 8.07 13.08
N ARG A 239 10.43 7.42 12.19
CA ARG A 239 11.16 6.17 12.53
C ARG A 239 12.06 6.38 13.74
N ASN A 240 12.83 7.46 13.79
CA ASN A 240 13.73 7.75 14.91
C ASN A 240 12.98 8.06 16.22
N GLU A 241 11.79 8.63 16.14
CA GLU A 241 10.90 8.81 17.30
C GLU A 241 10.38 7.45 17.80
N LEU A 242 9.92 6.59 16.89
CA LEU A 242 9.40 5.26 17.21
C LEU A 242 10.46 4.33 17.83
N LEU A 243 11.72 4.42 17.39
CA LEU A 243 12.83 3.68 18.01
C LEU A 243 13.09 4.08 19.48
N ARG A 244 12.68 5.28 19.90
CA ARG A 244 12.80 5.76 21.29
C ARG A 244 11.51 5.57 22.09
N SER A 245 10.46 5.08 21.45
CA SER A 245 9.14 4.88 22.05
C SER A 245 9.05 3.53 22.78
N SER A 246 7.90 3.28 23.42
CA SER A 246 7.62 2.01 24.10
C SER A 246 7.22 0.86 23.16
N PHE A 247 7.18 1.06 21.83
CA PHE A 247 6.83 -0.03 20.90
C PHE A 247 7.86 -1.15 20.86
N GLY A 248 9.11 -0.89 21.25
CA GLY A 248 10.16 -1.89 21.34
C GLY A 248 10.84 -2.25 20.01
N PHE A 249 10.58 -1.49 18.94
CA PHE A 249 11.19 -1.71 17.63
C PHE A 249 12.72 -1.76 17.66
N LYS A 250 13.29 -2.54 16.74
CA LYS A 250 14.73 -2.74 16.65
C LYS A 250 15.34 -1.83 15.56
N PRO A 251 16.44 -1.09 15.85
CA PRO A 251 17.09 -0.23 14.87
C PRO A 251 17.51 -0.97 13.60
N ASP A 252 18.04 -2.19 13.69
CA ASP A 252 18.42 -3.08 12.60
C ASP A 252 17.38 -4.19 12.35
N GLY A 253 16.13 -3.96 12.76
CA GLY A 253 15.04 -4.92 12.60
C GLY A 253 14.64 -5.17 11.14
N MET A 254 13.81 -6.19 10.96
CA MET A 254 13.32 -6.58 9.65
C MET A 254 12.45 -5.48 9.04
N VAL A 255 12.78 -5.07 7.81
CA VAL A 255 11.98 -4.12 7.03
C VAL A 255 11.07 -4.87 6.05
N LEU A 256 11.63 -5.79 5.26
CA LEU A 256 10.88 -6.54 4.24
C LEU A 256 10.40 -7.85 4.86
N THR A 257 9.13 -7.97 5.24
CA THR A 257 8.70 -9.13 6.03
C THR A 257 8.60 -10.43 5.22
N TRP A 258 8.72 -10.37 3.89
CA TRP A 258 8.66 -11.55 3.02
C TRP A 258 10.00 -12.29 2.85
N LEU A 259 11.07 -11.90 3.53
CA LEU A 259 12.39 -12.53 3.34
C LEU A 259 12.50 -13.93 3.97
N SER A 260 11.71 -14.21 5.01
CA SER A 260 11.74 -15.48 5.72
C SER A 260 10.47 -16.30 5.48
N THR A 261 10.62 -17.62 5.56
CA THR A 261 9.51 -18.57 5.52
C THR A 261 8.53 -18.29 6.65
N TRP A 262 7.23 -18.32 6.33
CA TRP A 262 6.16 -18.20 7.31
C TRP A 262 5.44 -19.53 7.47
N ASN A 263 5.42 -20.08 8.69
CA ASN A 263 4.76 -21.36 8.98
C ASN A 263 3.22 -21.30 8.89
N ARG A 264 2.63 -20.09 8.82
CA ARG A 264 1.19 -19.77 8.74
C ARG A 264 0.34 -20.34 9.90
N SER A 265 0.95 -20.97 10.89
CA SER A 265 0.29 -21.51 12.08
C SER A 265 0.43 -20.60 13.28
N GLU A 266 1.50 -19.80 13.31
CA GLU A 266 1.83 -18.83 14.35
C GLU A 266 2.18 -17.47 13.74
N HIS A 267 2.27 -16.45 14.60
CA HIS A 267 2.83 -15.17 14.21
C HIS A 267 4.29 -15.35 13.77
N GLN A 268 4.66 -14.73 12.66
CA GLN A 268 6.02 -14.76 12.13
C GLN A 268 6.94 -13.78 12.85
N TYR A 269 6.43 -12.59 13.17
CA TYR A 269 7.21 -11.52 13.76
C TYR A 269 6.46 -10.84 14.91
N ARG A 270 7.23 -10.28 15.82
CA ARG A 270 6.83 -9.33 16.85
C ARG A 270 7.48 -7.97 16.58
N LEU A 271 6.95 -6.89 17.16
CA LEU A 271 7.47 -5.54 16.90
C LEU A 271 8.95 -5.38 17.29
N ASP A 272 9.43 -6.10 18.31
CA ASP A 272 10.83 -6.10 18.75
C ASP A 272 11.82 -6.80 17.80
N GLU A 273 11.30 -7.41 16.73
CA GLU A 273 12.09 -7.97 15.64
C GLU A 273 12.07 -7.08 14.39
N LEU A 274 11.23 -6.05 14.38
CA LEU A 274 10.94 -5.22 13.22
C LEU A 274 11.60 -3.84 13.32
N ASP A 275 11.91 -3.27 12.16
CA ASP A 275 12.16 -1.84 12.03
C ASP A 275 10.81 -1.10 12.09
N PRO A 276 10.71 0.14 12.64
CA PRO A 276 9.43 0.85 12.66
C PRO A 276 8.80 1.03 11.27
N LEU A 277 9.63 1.07 10.21
CA LEU A 277 9.17 1.24 8.83
C LEU A 277 8.88 -0.08 8.11
N PHE A 278 8.74 -1.20 8.83
CA PHE A 278 8.46 -2.50 8.23
C PHE A 278 7.31 -2.45 7.20
N ILE A 279 7.49 -3.21 6.13
CA ILE A 279 6.57 -3.36 5.01
C ILE A 279 6.00 -4.78 5.10
N GLU A 280 4.71 -4.86 5.41
CA GLU A 280 4.03 -6.11 5.73
C GLU A 280 3.56 -6.86 4.48
N ALA A 281 3.88 -8.16 4.41
CA ALA A 281 3.33 -9.12 3.47
C ALA A 281 2.30 -10.03 4.18
N ALA A 282 1.15 -9.46 4.54
CA ALA A 282 0.17 -10.09 5.44
C ALA A 282 -0.57 -11.34 4.89
N ARG A 283 -0.33 -11.74 3.63
CA ARG A 283 -0.97 -12.87 2.96
C ARG A 283 0.06 -13.84 2.39
N ALA A 284 -0.24 -15.13 2.56
CA ALA A 284 0.48 -16.18 1.87
C ALA A 284 -0.02 -16.26 0.42
N ILE A 285 0.70 -15.59 -0.48
CA ILE A 285 0.45 -15.58 -1.93
C ILE A 285 1.73 -16.00 -2.67
N ARG A 286 1.57 -16.63 -3.84
CA ARG A 286 2.65 -16.98 -4.74
C ARG A 286 2.18 -16.80 -6.18
N LEU A 287 2.85 -15.95 -6.95
CA LEU A 287 2.65 -15.86 -8.39
C LEU A 287 3.38 -17.00 -9.08
N VAL A 288 2.72 -17.61 -10.07
CA VAL A 288 3.30 -18.68 -10.89
C VAL A 288 2.95 -18.42 -12.36
N LYS A 289 3.82 -18.89 -13.27
CA LYS A 289 3.56 -18.86 -14.71
C LYS A 289 2.38 -19.79 -15.04
N SER A 290 1.49 -19.35 -15.93
CA SER A 290 0.37 -20.13 -16.45
C SER A 290 0.05 -19.70 -17.88
N GLY A 291 0.40 -20.56 -18.85
CA GLY A 291 0.34 -20.18 -20.27
C GLY A 291 1.28 -19.01 -20.57
N GLU A 292 0.76 -17.98 -21.24
CA GLU A 292 1.50 -16.75 -21.59
C GLU A 292 1.52 -15.68 -20.47
N GLY A 293 0.84 -15.94 -19.34
CA GLY A 293 0.73 -14.97 -18.25
C GLY A 293 0.99 -15.57 -16.89
N LEU A 294 0.50 -14.89 -15.86
CA LEU A 294 0.65 -15.28 -14.47
C LEU A 294 -0.71 -15.57 -13.83
N VAL A 295 -0.68 -16.40 -12.78
CA VAL A 295 -1.79 -16.54 -11.85
C VAL A 295 -1.28 -16.43 -10.42
N ALA A 296 -2.14 -15.98 -9.51
CA ALA A 296 -1.83 -15.94 -8.09
C ALA A 296 -2.40 -17.17 -7.39
N LEU A 297 -1.55 -17.91 -6.70
CA LEU A 297 -1.93 -18.99 -5.79
C LEU A 297 -1.94 -18.47 -4.36
N GLY A 298 -2.86 -18.96 -3.52
CA GLY A 298 -3.02 -18.48 -2.15
C GLY A 298 -3.17 -19.61 -1.14
N ALA A 299 -2.64 -19.39 0.06
CA ALA A 299 -2.82 -20.29 1.20
C ALA A 299 -3.43 -19.56 2.40
N THR A 300 -4.13 -20.31 3.25
CA THR A 300 -4.75 -19.78 4.48
C THR A 300 -3.77 -19.76 5.65
N THR A 301 -3.98 -18.87 6.61
CA THR A 301 -3.21 -18.81 7.87
C THR A 301 -4.11 -18.98 9.10
N LYS A 302 -3.55 -19.44 10.21
CA LYS A 302 -4.27 -19.54 11.50
C LYS A 302 -4.17 -18.26 12.34
N THR A 303 -3.19 -17.41 12.03
CA THR A 303 -2.91 -16.15 12.73
C THR A 303 -2.49 -15.07 11.72
N ARG A 304 -2.47 -13.80 12.17
CA ARG A 304 -1.78 -12.71 11.45
C ARG A 304 -0.28 -12.98 11.35
N GLN A 305 0.36 -12.38 10.34
CA GLN A 305 1.82 -12.42 10.20
C GLN A 305 2.50 -11.78 11.40
N ILE A 306 2.08 -10.57 11.77
CA ILE A 306 2.67 -9.84 12.90
C ILE A 306 1.76 -9.98 14.12
N GLY A 307 2.37 -10.29 15.26
CA GLY A 307 1.71 -10.45 16.55
C GLY A 307 2.35 -9.61 17.65
N PRO A 308 1.90 -9.76 18.90
CA PRO A 308 0.85 -10.70 19.36
C PRO A 308 -0.58 -10.18 19.10
N LYS A 309 -1.59 -10.95 19.55
CA LYS A 309 -3.01 -10.59 19.46
C LYS A 309 -3.36 -9.22 20.06
N SER A 310 -2.62 -8.75 21.07
CA SER A 310 -2.87 -7.43 21.67
C SER A 310 -2.69 -6.26 20.71
N LEU A 311 -2.05 -6.46 19.55
CA LEU A 311 -1.93 -5.45 18.48
C LEU A 311 -3.17 -5.40 17.56
N GLU A 312 -4.29 -6.02 17.93
CA GLU A 312 -5.54 -5.99 17.14
C GLU A 312 -6.17 -4.59 17.05
N ASN A 313 -5.75 -3.64 17.88
CA ASN A 313 -6.19 -2.25 17.81
C ASN A 313 -5.50 -1.43 16.72
N GLY A 314 -4.46 -1.95 16.07
CA GLY A 314 -3.77 -1.30 14.96
C GLY A 314 -2.78 -0.19 15.32
N ASP A 315 -2.61 0.11 16.61
CA ASP A 315 -1.66 1.12 17.08
C ASP A 315 -0.24 0.52 17.11
N VAL A 316 0.46 0.63 15.98
CA VAL A 316 1.84 0.16 15.77
C VAL A 316 2.76 1.26 15.26
N GLY A 317 2.37 2.53 15.43
CA GLY A 317 3.16 3.68 14.95
C GLY A 317 3.14 3.89 13.44
N ASP A 318 2.05 3.55 12.74
CA ASP A 318 1.92 3.85 11.31
C ASP A 318 1.91 5.36 11.04
N ALA A 319 2.88 5.85 10.26
CA ALA A 319 3.08 7.29 10.05
C ALA A 319 1.86 7.99 9.42
N TRP A 320 1.08 7.27 8.61
CA TRP A 320 -0.06 7.80 7.86
C TRP A 320 -1.41 7.61 8.55
N THR A 321 -1.50 6.78 9.61
CA THR A 321 -2.78 6.46 10.25
C THR A 321 -2.95 7.23 11.57
N PRO A 322 -3.95 8.12 11.68
CA PRO A 322 -4.29 8.75 12.96
C PRO A 322 -4.67 7.72 14.04
N ILE A 323 -4.36 8.02 15.30
CA ILE A 323 -4.77 7.18 16.42
C ILE A 323 -5.98 7.80 17.12
N GLN A 324 -7.09 7.07 17.17
CA GLN A 324 -8.25 7.42 17.98
C GLN A 324 -7.88 7.33 19.47
N THR A 325 -8.14 8.40 20.20
CA THR A 325 -7.94 8.49 21.64
C THR A 325 -9.28 8.72 22.35
N GLY A 326 -9.45 8.18 23.55
CA GLY A 326 -10.66 8.39 24.37
C GLY A 326 -11.88 7.54 24.00
N ASN A 327 -11.73 6.51 23.16
CA ASN A 327 -12.79 5.51 22.99
C ASN A 327 -12.81 4.52 24.19
N LYS A 328 -13.94 3.82 24.40
CA LYS A 328 -14.08 2.82 25.50
C LYS A 328 -13.10 1.64 25.39
N LYS A 329 -12.53 1.39 24.22
CA LYS A 329 -11.56 0.33 23.89
C LYS A 329 -10.10 0.80 23.99
N GLY A 330 -9.84 2.03 24.42
CA GLY A 330 -8.49 2.61 24.51
C GLY A 330 -8.00 3.25 23.21
N ARG A 331 -6.69 3.18 22.98
CA ARG A 331 -6.06 3.70 21.75
C ARG A 331 -6.27 2.71 20.61
N ALA A 332 -6.56 3.22 19.42
CA ALA A 332 -6.68 2.38 18.23
C ALA A 332 -6.43 3.16 16.94
N ALA A 333 -5.94 2.47 15.91
CA ALA A 333 -5.87 3.02 14.56
C ALA A 333 -7.25 3.48 14.09
N LEU A 334 -7.31 4.66 13.47
CA LEU A 334 -8.50 5.16 12.79
C LEU A 334 -8.94 4.16 11.73
N SER A 335 -10.22 3.78 11.77
CA SER A 335 -10.89 3.10 10.66
C SER A 335 -11.92 4.02 10.05
N ILE A 336 -11.98 4.05 8.72
CA ILE A 336 -12.98 4.79 7.96
C ILE A 336 -14.19 3.87 7.76
N SER A 337 -15.38 4.44 7.92
CA SER A 337 -16.66 3.75 7.67
C SER A 337 -17.10 3.92 6.21
N GLY A 338 -18.12 3.21 5.74
CA GLY A 338 -18.69 3.38 4.40
C GLY A 338 -19.17 4.81 4.08
N ASN A 339 -19.37 5.66 5.09
CA ASN A 339 -19.65 7.09 4.91
C ASN A 339 -18.43 7.93 4.50
N GLY A 340 -17.24 7.33 4.47
CA GLY A 340 -16.01 7.99 4.05
C GLY A 340 -15.55 9.10 4.98
N TRP A 341 -15.04 10.16 4.37
CA TRP A 341 -14.47 11.33 5.04
C TRP A 341 -15.53 12.40 5.28
N THR A 342 -16.33 12.23 6.33
CA THR A 342 -17.35 13.22 6.68
C THR A 342 -16.72 14.54 7.11
N PRO A 343 -17.39 15.69 6.89
CA PRO A 343 -16.90 16.98 7.38
C PRO A 343 -16.56 16.98 8.88
N GLU A 344 -17.38 16.32 9.70
CA GLU A 344 -17.13 16.16 11.15
C GLU A 344 -15.84 15.40 11.44
N LEU A 345 -15.59 14.29 10.73
CA LEU A 345 -14.35 13.53 10.89
C LEU A 345 -13.13 14.36 10.49
N VAL A 346 -13.20 15.05 9.35
CA VAL A 346 -12.11 15.91 8.86
C VAL A 346 -11.82 17.03 9.86
N CYS A 347 -12.85 17.68 10.42
CA CYS A 347 -12.66 18.70 11.45
C CYS A 347 -12.06 18.11 12.74
N ASN A 348 -12.53 16.95 13.19
CA ASN A 348 -11.98 16.30 14.37
C ASN A 348 -10.49 15.94 14.19
N LEU A 349 -10.10 15.51 13.00
CA LEU A 349 -8.71 15.23 12.66
C LEU A 349 -7.89 16.53 12.63
N LEU A 350 -8.35 17.55 11.89
CA LEU A 350 -7.64 18.84 11.77
C LEU A 350 -7.39 19.51 13.13
N PHE A 351 -8.33 19.36 14.06
CA PHE A 351 -8.28 19.95 15.39
C PHE A 351 -7.83 18.98 16.50
N GLU A 352 -7.42 17.76 16.17
CA GLU A 352 -6.97 16.72 17.12
C GLU A 352 -8.02 16.42 18.23
N LYS A 353 -9.31 16.47 17.88
CA LYS A 353 -10.42 16.18 18.80
C LYS A 353 -10.65 14.67 18.91
N GLY A 354 -10.06 14.05 19.93
CA GLY A 354 -10.12 12.59 20.13
C GLY A 354 -9.19 11.83 19.19
N TYR A 355 -8.18 12.51 18.64
CA TYR A 355 -7.19 11.94 17.74
C TYR A 355 -5.79 12.40 18.11
N GLU A 356 -4.84 11.47 18.03
CA GLU A 356 -3.41 11.76 18.06
C GLU A 356 -2.85 11.62 16.65
N LEU A 357 -2.07 12.63 16.25
CA LEU A 357 -1.48 12.73 14.91
C LEU A 357 0.04 12.67 14.97
N THR A 358 0.63 12.08 13.92
CA THR A 358 2.07 12.07 13.67
C THR A 358 2.53 13.41 13.09
N SER A 359 3.85 13.66 13.05
CA SER A 359 4.42 14.85 12.42
C SER A 359 4.10 14.95 10.91
N LEU A 360 3.81 13.83 10.26
CA LEU A 360 3.38 13.77 8.85
C LEU A 360 2.00 14.41 8.62
N GLN A 361 1.15 14.39 9.64
CA GLN A 361 -0.25 14.82 9.58
C GLN A 361 -0.45 16.22 10.17
N LYS A 362 0.56 16.76 10.86
CA LYS A 362 0.47 18.01 11.60
C LYS A 362 0.81 19.23 10.74
N PRO A 363 0.16 20.38 11.02
CA PRO A 363 0.51 21.65 10.39
C PRO A 363 1.97 21.99 10.64
N ARG A 364 2.62 22.51 9.60
CA ARG A 364 3.98 23.04 9.63
C ARG A 364 4.03 24.34 8.85
N LYS A 365 5.07 25.14 9.07
CA LYS A 365 5.25 26.38 8.31
C LYS A 365 5.68 26.02 6.89
N ALA A 366 4.90 26.42 5.89
CA ALA A 366 5.24 26.27 4.48
C ALA A 366 5.07 27.62 3.75
N PRO A 367 5.86 27.87 2.69
CA PRO A 367 5.75 29.10 1.90
C PRO A 367 4.45 29.14 1.07
N SER A 368 3.93 27.97 0.70
CA SER A 368 2.71 27.78 -0.08
C SER A 368 1.61 27.12 0.74
N ALA A 369 0.42 26.93 0.14
CA ALA A 369 -0.62 26.13 0.75
C ALA A 369 -0.11 24.70 1.04
N LEU A 370 -0.53 24.16 2.18
CA LEU A 370 -0.45 22.73 2.47
C LEU A 370 -1.72 22.05 1.97
N TRP A 371 -1.66 20.75 1.73
CA TRP A 371 -2.76 19.94 1.26
C TRP A 371 -2.98 18.81 2.25
N LEU A 372 -4.11 18.83 2.96
CA LEU A 372 -4.54 17.68 3.74
C LEU A 372 -5.13 16.68 2.76
N VAL A 373 -4.40 15.60 2.53
CA VAL A 373 -4.79 14.53 1.62
C VAL A 373 -5.07 13.31 2.47
N ALA A 374 -6.22 12.69 2.24
CA ALA A 374 -6.43 11.35 2.76
C ALA A 374 -7.18 10.46 1.80
N SER A 375 -6.87 9.17 1.88
CA SER A 375 -7.61 8.12 1.19
C SER A 375 -7.77 6.88 2.05
N ALA A 376 -8.83 6.12 1.79
CA ALA A 376 -9.05 4.83 2.40
C ALA A 376 -9.91 3.98 1.48
N LEU A 377 -9.53 2.72 1.32
CA LEU A 377 -10.42 1.71 0.76
C LEU A 377 -11.18 1.05 1.92
N VAL A 378 -12.50 1.22 1.93
CA VAL A 378 -13.34 0.74 3.03
C VAL A 378 -13.92 -0.62 2.67
N ARG A 379 -13.96 -1.51 3.66
CA ARG A 379 -14.52 -2.85 3.53
C ARG A 379 -15.68 -3.02 4.51
N GLY A 380 -16.70 -3.73 4.04
CA GLY A 380 -17.81 -4.20 4.85
C GLY A 380 -17.68 -5.71 5.11
N GLN A 381 -18.69 -6.28 5.74
CA GLN A 381 -18.77 -7.72 5.97
C GLN A 381 -18.99 -8.46 4.64
N GLY A 382 -17.88 -8.86 3.99
CA GLY A 382 -17.92 -9.57 2.71
C GLY A 382 -18.16 -8.66 1.49
N THR A 383 -17.94 -7.36 1.62
CA THR A 383 -18.11 -6.37 0.54
C THR A 383 -17.01 -5.30 0.60
N THR A 384 -16.85 -4.54 -0.48
CA THR A 384 -16.12 -3.26 -0.48
C THR A 384 -17.13 -2.12 -0.42
N GLU A 385 -17.02 -1.21 0.56
CA GLU A 385 -17.92 -0.05 0.77
C GLU A 385 -17.41 1.22 0.05
N GLY A 386 -16.42 1.06 -0.83
CA GLY A 386 -15.93 2.10 -1.73
C GLY A 386 -14.52 2.60 -1.40
N PHE A 387 -13.94 3.28 -2.39
CA PHE A 387 -12.71 4.06 -2.23
C PHE A 387 -13.07 5.50 -1.94
N HIS A 388 -12.63 6.00 -0.78
CA HIS A 388 -12.95 7.34 -0.29
C HIS A 388 -11.68 8.18 -0.25
N ARG A 389 -11.69 9.32 -0.96
CA ARG A 389 -10.56 10.25 -1.00
C ARG A 389 -11.05 11.67 -0.75
N PHE A 390 -10.28 12.45 0.00
CA PHE A 390 -10.48 13.90 0.10
C PHE A 390 -9.16 14.65 -0.01
N ILE A 391 -9.25 15.88 -0.49
CA ILE A 391 -8.14 16.82 -0.63
C ILE A 391 -8.63 18.18 -0.14
N LEU A 392 -8.00 18.73 0.90
CA LEU A 392 -8.33 20.02 1.48
C LEU A 392 -7.11 20.95 1.46
N PRO A 393 -7.15 22.08 0.72
CA PRO A 393 -6.08 23.08 0.79
C PRO A 393 -6.12 23.84 2.12
N ILE A 394 -4.95 24.04 2.71
CA ILE A 394 -4.71 24.83 3.91
C ILE A 394 -3.81 26.02 3.53
N PRO A 395 -4.37 27.20 3.25
CA PRO A 395 -3.62 28.38 2.87
C PRO A 395 -2.64 28.84 3.97
N PRO A 396 -1.54 29.55 3.63
CA PRO A 396 -0.55 30.01 4.62
C PRO A 396 -1.15 30.75 5.82
N LYS A 397 -2.19 31.58 5.61
CA LYS A 397 -2.90 32.28 6.69
C LYS A 397 -3.57 31.32 7.67
N VAL A 398 -4.11 30.19 7.19
CA VAL A 398 -4.76 29.17 8.04
C VAL A 398 -3.71 28.33 8.75
N GLN A 399 -2.58 28.01 8.10
CA GLN A 399 -1.47 27.28 8.71
C GLN A 399 -0.99 27.96 9.99
N MET A 400 -0.78 29.28 9.95
CA MET A 400 -0.36 30.06 11.12
C MET A 400 -1.37 30.00 12.27
N ARG A 401 -2.66 29.93 11.96
CA ARG A 401 -3.73 29.78 12.96
C ARG A 401 -3.76 28.37 13.55
N LEU A 402 -3.54 27.34 12.74
CA LEU A 402 -3.44 25.95 13.21
C LEU A 402 -2.21 25.71 14.10
N LEU A 403 -1.11 26.44 13.86
CA LEU A 403 0.09 26.40 14.69
C LEU A 403 -0.06 27.17 16.03
N ASN A 404 -1.04 28.07 16.14
CA ASN A 404 -1.32 28.80 17.36
C ASN A 404 -2.48 28.14 18.11
N LYS A 405 -2.23 27.66 19.33
CA LYS A 405 -3.24 26.92 20.11
C LYS A 405 -4.57 27.68 20.29
N VAL A 406 -4.52 28.97 20.65
CA VAL A 406 -5.72 29.78 20.89
C VAL A 406 -6.53 29.96 19.61
N GLU A 407 -5.86 30.23 18.49
CA GLU A 407 -6.53 30.39 17.20
C GLU A 407 -7.06 29.06 16.64
N LYS A 408 -6.33 27.96 16.87
CA LYS A 408 -6.77 26.60 16.55
C LYS A 408 -8.04 26.24 17.32
N ASP A 409 -8.08 26.54 18.62
CA ASP A 409 -9.26 26.27 19.46
C ASP A 409 -10.47 27.10 19.01
N ARG A 410 -10.28 28.39 18.69
CA ARG A 410 -11.34 29.24 18.10
C ARG A 410 -11.88 28.70 16.78
N LEU A 411 -11.00 28.22 15.91
CA LEU A 411 -11.39 27.59 14.65
C LEU A 411 -12.17 26.29 14.88
N SER A 412 -11.75 25.52 15.89
CA SER A 412 -12.45 24.29 16.28
C SER A 412 -13.85 24.57 16.82
N GLU A 413 -14.02 25.60 17.65
CA GLU A 413 -15.33 26.02 18.18
C GLU A 413 -16.27 26.48 17.05
N LEU A 414 -15.74 27.28 16.11
CA LEU A 414 -16.50 27.69 14.94
C LEU A 414 -16.94 26.50 14.08
N ALA A 415 -16.05 25.54 13.84
CA ALA A 415 -16.38 24.33 13.09
C ALA A 415 -17.49 23.52 13.78
N GLN A 416 -17.45 23.39 15.10
CA GLN A 416 -18.49 22.72 15.87
C GLN A 416 -19.84 23.44 15.77
N GLN A 417 -19.84 24.77 15.82
CA GLN A 417 -21.05 25.56 15.62
C GLN A 417 -21.64 25.34 14.22
N LEU A 418 -20.81 25.40 13.16
CA LEU A 418 -21.25 25.15 11.79
C LEU A 418 -21.81 23.73 11.60
N HIS A 419 -21.20 22.72 12.21
CA HIS A 419 -21.75 21.36 12.19
C HIS A 419 -23.11 21.26 12.89
N LYS A 420 -23.29 21.98 14.02
CA LYS A 420 -24.56 22.05 14.71
C LYS A 420 -25.63 22.70 13.81
N ASP A 421 -25.32 23.84 13.21
CA ASP A 421 -26.23 24.57 12.33
C ASP A 421 -26.68 23.69 11.14
N VAL A 422 -25.75 22.96 10.52
CA VAL A 422 -26.07 22.02 9.42
C VAL A 422 -27.01 20.91 9.89
N ARG A 423 -26.77 20.30 11.06
CA ARG A 423 -27.66 19.25 11.60
C ARG A 423 -29.07 19.78 11.91
N ASP A 424 -29.16 20.99 12.45
CA ASP A 424 -30.45 21.61 12.75
C ASP A 424 -31.25 21.86 11.46
N ILE A 425 -30.59 22.32 10.39
CA ILE A 425 -31.19 22.48 9.06
C ILE A 425 -31.60 21.14 8.45
N GLU A 426 -30.73 20.11 8.49
CA GLU A 426 -31.06 18.77 7.98
C GLU A 426 -32.28 18.17 8.68
N SER A 427 -32.37 18.35 10.00
CA SER A 427 -33.51 17.91 10.81
C SER A 427 -34.81 18.60 10.38
N ALA A 428 -34.76 19.93 10.20
CA ALA A 428 -35.90 20.71 9.72
C ALA A 428 -36.35 20.28 8.31
N LEU A 429 -35.40 20.05 7.39
CA LEU A 429 -35.69 19.58 6.03
C LEU A 429 -36.30 18.18 6.02
N ARG A 430 -35.77 17.24 6.82
CA ARG A 430 -36.34 15.90 6.96
C ARG A 430 -37.79 15.96 7.47
N MET A 431 -38.04 16.77 8.49
CA MET A 431 -39.39 16.96 9.02
C MET A 431 -40.34 17.54 7.97
N ALA A 432 -39.89 18.56 7.21
CA ALA A 432 -40.67 19.13 6.13
C ALA A 432 -41.00 18.11 5.04
N MET A 433 -40.04 17.26 4.64
CA MET A 433 -40.29 16.20 3.65
C MET A 433 -41.31 15.18 4.15
N THR A 434 -41.22 14.74 5.40
CA THR A 434 -42.18 13.77 5.98
C THR A 434 -43.60 14.34 6.07
N VAL A 435 -43.77 15.65 6.21
CA VAL A 435 -45.09 16.30 6.25
C VAL A 435 -45.67 16.52 4.84
N LEU A 436 -44.81 16.57 3.81
CA LEU A 436 -45.19 16.79 2.41
C LEU A 436 -45.44 15.49 1.62
N THR A 437 -45.05 14.33 2.15
CA THR A 437 -45.37 12.98 1.64
C THR A 437 -46.56 12.41 2.39
#